data_AF-A0A659UHX2-F1
#
_entry.id   AF-A0A659UHX2-F1
#
_cell.length_a   1.000
_cell.length_b   1.000
_cell.length_c   1.000
_cell.angle_alpha   90.00
_cell.angle_beta   90.00
_cell.angle_gamma   90.00
#
_symmetry.space_group_name_H-M   'P 1'
#
loop_
_entity.id
_entity.type
_entity.pdbx_description
1 polymer ?
#
loop_
_entity_poly.entity_id
_entity_poly.type
_entity_poly.pdbx_seq_one_letter_code
_entity_poly.pdbx_strand_id
1 'polypeptide(L)' 'LVSLGPTSGDMVAILSGVAEGDQVITGNLQTIGPGMPISPLPQKPAT' A
#
# COMPACT_ATOMS: atom_id res chain seq x y z
N LEU A 1 7.35 -9.92 -4.83
CA LEU A 1 7.14 -10.14 -3.38
C LEU A 1 7.62 -8.89 -2.65
N VAL A 2 6.89 -8.41 -1.65
CA VAL A 2 7.26 -7.20 -0.87
C VAL A 2 8.16 -7.61 0.30
N SER A 3 9.20 -6.83 0.57
CA SER A 3 10.04 -6.98 1.76
C SER A 3 9.87 -5.78 2.68
N LEU A 4 9.59 -6.05 3.95
CA LEU A 4 9.35 -5.05 4.98
C LEU A 4 10.58 -4.90 5.89
N GLY A 5 10.83 -3.67 6.30
CA GLY A 5 11.88 -3.30 7.24
C GLY A 5 11.30 -2.90 8.61
N PRO A 6 12.04 -2.08 9.39
CA PRO A 6 11.59 -1.66 10.71
C PRO A 6 10.33 -0.80 10.65
N THR A 7 9.58 -0.78 11.75
CA THR A 7 8.43 0.10 11.97
C THR A 7 8.86 1.37 12.71
N SER A 8 8.18 2.48 12.43
CA SER A 8 8.39 3.77 13.08
C SER A 8 7.02 4.42 13.30
N GLY A 9 6.49 4.31 14.53
CA GLY A 9 5.12 4.70 14.83
C GLY A 9 4.13 3.90 13.99
N ASP A 10 3.26 4.60 13.26
CA ASP A 10 2.23 3.99 12.41
C ASP A 10 2.75 3.63 10.99
N MET A 11 4.05 3.81 10.73
CA MET A 11 4.67 3.54 9.44
C MET A 11 5.55 2.29 9.46
N VAL A 12 5.66 1.63 8.31
CA VAL A 12 6.59 0.50 8.07
C VAL A 12 7.48 0.83 6.89
N ALA A 13 8.79 0.58 7.03
CA ALA A 13 9.73 0.74 5.92
C ALA A 13 9.51 -0.37 4.88
N ILE A 14 9.51 -0.02 3.59
CA ILE A 14 9.52 -0.99 2.49
C ILE A 14 10.94 -1.06 1.94
N LEU A 15 11.54 -2.25 1.97
CA LEU A 15 12.91 -2.48 1.50
C LEU A 15 12.94 -2.86 0.01
N SER A 16 11.92 -3.57 -0.47
CA SER A 16 11.80 -3.95 -1.88
C SER A 16 10.38 -4.34 -2.26
N GLY A 17 10.07 -4.32 -3.56
CA GLY A 17 8.82 -4.84 -4.12
C GLY A 17 7.70 -3.81 -4.32
N VAL A 18 8.00 -2.53 -4.11
CA VAL A 18 7.17 -1.37 -4.49
C VAL A 18 8.11 -0.31 -5.07
N ALA A 19 7.73 0.33 -6.17
CA ALA A 19 8.49 1.37 -6.85
C ALA A 19 7.79 2.75 -6.74
N GLU A 20 8.50 3.81 -7.12
CA GLU A 20 7.90 5.15 -7.20
C GLU A 20 6.78 5.17 -8.25
N GLY A 21 5.63 5.74 -7.88
CA GLY A 21 4.44 5.79 -8.72
C GLY A 21 3.48 4.59 -8.56
N ASP A 22 3.89 3.53 -7.86
CA ASP A 22 2.98 2.43 -7.55
C ASP A 22 1.83 2.88 -6.64
N GLN A 23 0.62 2.42 -6.97
CA GLN A 23 -0.55 2.67 -6.14
C GLN A 23 -0.73 1.55 -5.13
N VAL A 24 -0.66 1.91 -3.85
CA VAL A 24 -0.80 0.96 -2.73
C VAL A 24 -2.20 1.06 -2.15
N ILE A 25 -2.85 -0.09 -1.97
CA ILE A 25 -4.15 -0.18 -1.31
C ILE A 25 -3.92 -0.15 0.21
N THR A 26 -4.41 0.89 0.88
CA THR A 26 -4.21 1.10 2.33
C THR A 26 -5.46 0.80 3.17
N GLY A 27 -6.57 0.38 2.54
CA GLY A 27 -7.83 0.09 3.22
C GLY A 27 -8.68 -0.94 2.47
N ASN A 28 -9.76 -1.41 3.10
CA ASN A 28 -10.70 -2.39 2.54
C ASN A 28 -10.06 -3.73 2.08
N LEU A 29 -8.89 -4.09 2.61
CA LEU A 29 -8.15 -5.31 2.23
C LEU A 29 -8.91 -6.61 2.53
N GLN A 30 -9.90 -6.60 3.43
CA GLN A 30 -10.73 -7.79 3.73
C GLN A 30 -11.65 -8.19 2.56
N THR A 31 -11.96 -7.25 1.65
CA THR A 31 -12.89 -7.47 0.53
C THR A 31 -12.16 -7.61 -0.81
N ILE A 32 -10.87 -7.25 -0.88
CA ILE A 32 -10.11 -7.16 -2.13
C ILE A 32 -9.17 -8.37 -2.26
N GLY A 33 -9.19 -9.02 -3.43
CA GLY A 33 -8.34 -10.15 -3.77
C GLY A 33 -7.49 -9.91 -5.02
N PRO A 34 -6.46 -10.75 -5.27
CA PRO A 34 -5.62 -10.62 -6.46
C PRO A 34 -6.43 -10.69 -7.76
N GLY A 35 -6.13 -9.79 -8.71
CA GLY A 35 -6.77 -9.75 -10.03
C GLY A 35 -8.16 -9.10 -10.06
N MET A 36 -8.69 -8.65 -8.92
CA MET A 36 -9.99 -7.98 -8.88
C MET A 36 -9.89 -6.54 -9.42
N PRO A 37 -10.83 -6.10 -10.30
CA PRO A 37 -10.92 -4.70 -10.68
C PRO A 37 -11.36 -3.87 -9.47
N ILE A 38 -10.69 -2.73 -9.26
CA ILE A 38 -10.97 -1.80 -8.15
C ILE A 38 -11.03 -0.37 -8.68
N SER A 39 -11.79 0.48 -7.99
CA SER A 39 -11.80 1.93 -8.23
C SER A 39 -10.96 2.63 -7.15
N PRO A 40 -10.00 3.48 -7.52
CA PRO A 40 -9.21 4.22 -6.55
C PRO A 40 -10.08 5.13 -5.67
N LEU A 41 -9.74 5.20 -4.37
CA LEU A 41 -10.31 6.20 -3.47
C LEU A 41 -9.65 7.57 -3.72
N PRO A 42 -10.31 8.69 -3.39
CA PRO A 42 -9.68 10.01 -3.43
C PRO A 42 -8.37 10.00 -2.64
N GLN A 43 -7.29 10.51 -3.24
CA GLN A 43 -5.98 10.51 -2.61
C GLN A 43 -6.01 11.40 -1.37
N LYS A 44 -5.69 10.83 -0.19
CA LYS A 44 -5.42 11.63 1.00
C LYS A 44 -4.02 12.26 0.84
N PRO A 45 -3.88 13.58 0.98
CA PRO A 45 -2.56 14.23 0.95
C PRO A 45 -1.64 13.59 1.99
N ALA A 46 -0.37 13.39 1.62
CA ALA A 46 0.66 13.01 2.59
C ALA A 46 0.73 14.11 3.67
N THR A 47 0.50 13.72 4.92
CA THR A 47 0.62 14.59 6.11
C THR A 47 1.94 14.27 6.80
#